data_AF-A0A932FIK1-F1
#
_entry.id   AF-A0A932FIK1-F1
#
_cell.length_a   1.000
_cell.length_b   1.000
_cell.length_c   1.000
_cell.angle_alpha   90.00
_cell.angle_beta   90.00
_cell.angle_gamma   90.00
#
_symmetry.space_group_name_H-M   'P 1'
#
loop_
_entity.id
_entity.type
_entity.pdbx_description
1 polymer ?
#
loop_
_entity_poly.entity_id
_entity_poly.type
_entity_poly.pdbx_seq_one_letter_code
_entity_poly.pdbx_strand_id
1 'polypeptide(L)'
;MAINLVGRTSDADALKASLDVSAQRTRLIADRVARATAERQGFTLPGAAAGAGADVQGPIDLEAEMVSLADETLRFEATAKLLQQTYAELRESLKDK
;
A
#
# COMPACT_ATOMS: atom_id res chain seq x y z
N MET A 1 -18.54 -30.38 0.32
CA MET A 1 -18.76 -28.94 0.04
C MET A 1 -17.82 -28.03 0.88
N ALA A 2 -16.56 -28.42 1.10
CA ALA A 2 -15.61 -27.64 1.92
C ALA A 2 -14.54 -26.90 1.09
N ILE A 3 -14.33 -27.33 -0.16
CA ILE A 3 -13.26 -26.84 -1.05
C ILE A 3 -13.48 -25.36 -1.43
N ASN A 4 -14.73 -24.91 -1.61
CA ASN A 4 -15.04 -23.51 -1.93
C ASN A 4 -14.86 -22.53 -0.75
N LEU A 5 -14.91 -22.98 0.50
CA LEU A 5 -14.69 -22.09 1.64
C LEU A 5 -13.20 -21.83 1.85
N VAL A 6 -12.37 -22.87 1.72
CA VAL A 6 -10.91 -22.77 1.83
C VAL A 6 -10.33 -21.85 0.74
N GLY A 7 -10.85 -21.92 -0.50
CA GLY A 7 -10.45 -21.00 -1.57
C GLY A 7 -10.75 -19.53 -1.23
N ARG A 8 -11.97 -19.24 -0.76
CA ARG A 8 -12.40 -17.86 -0.45
C ARG A 8 -11.72 -17.25 0.76
N THR A 9 -11.43 -18.04 1.80
CA THR A 9 -10.65 -17.54 2.95
C THR A 9 -9.19 -17.32 2.59
N SER A 10 -8.61 -18.22 1.78
CA SER A 10 -7.23 -18.07 1.27
C SER A 10 -7.09 -16.83 0.38
N ASP A 11 -8.09 -16.53 -0.45
CA ASP A 11 -8.12 -15.32 -1.27
C ASP A 11 -8.26 -14.05 -0.40
N ALA A 12 -9.11 -14.06 0.62
CA ALA A 12 -9.26 -12.94 1.55
C ALA A 12 -7.95 -12.66 2.33
N ASP A 13 -7.25 -13.71 2.77
CA ASP A 13 -5.94 -13.58 3.44
C ASP A 13 -4.88 -13.02 2.50
N ALA A 14 -4.84 -13.48 1.24
CA ALA A 14 -3.93 -12.96 0.22
C ALA A 14 -4.20 -11.48 -0.09
N LEU A 15 -5.46 -11.10 -0.20
CA LEU A 15 -5.88 -9.71 -0.45
C LEU A 15 -5.53 -8.80 0.72
N LYS A 16 -5.78 -9.24 1.95
CA LYS A 16 -5.35 -8.53 3.16
C LYS A 16 -3.83 -8.33 3.18
N ALA A 17 -3.05 -9.38 2.93
CA ALA A 17 -1.60 -9.28 2.90
C ALA A 17 -1.12 -8.29 1.82
N SER A 18 -1.75 -8.29 0.63
CA SER A 18 -1.42 -7.33 -0.43
C SER A 18 -1.79 -5.89 -0.08
N LEU A 19 -2.87 -5.69 0.67
CA LEU A 19 -3.30 -4.38 1.17
C LEU A 19 -2.32 -3.84 2.22
N ASP A 20 -1.86 -4.68 3.15
CA ASP A 20 -0.88 -4.31 4.17
C ASP A 20 0.46 -3.90 3.53
N VAL A 21 0.92 -4.63 2.51
CA VAL A 21 2.12 -4.27 1.72
C VAL A 21 1.93 -2.93 1.01
N SER A 22 0.77 -2.71 0.38
CA SER A 22 0.47 -1.46 -0.33
C SER A 22 0.44 -0.28 0.65
N ALA A 23 -0.16 -0.45 1.84
CA ALA A 23 -0.18 0.58 2.88
C ALA A 23 1.23 0.97 3.35
N GLN A 24 2.13 -0.01 3.50
CA GLN A 24 3.53 0.24 3.85
C GLN A 24 4.23 1.03 2.73
N ARG A 25 4.00 0.66 1.45
CA ARG A 25 4.57 1.36 0.30
C ARG A 25 4.08 2.81 0.20
N THR A 26 2.79 3.06 0.41
CA THR A 26 2.23 4.42 0.42
C THR A 26 2.94 5.31 1.44
N ARG A 27 3.20 4.79 2.66
CA ARG A 27 3.91 5.54 3.70
C ARG A 27 5.35 5.87 3.31
N LEU A 28 6.06 4.91 2.71
CA LEU A 28 7.44 5.12 2.26
C LEU A 28 7.53 6.13 1.12
N ILE A 29 6.61 6.07 0.14
CA ILE A 29 6.56 7.04 -0.96
C ILE A 29 6.21 8.43 -0.41
N ALA A 30 5.23 8.53 0.49
CA ALA A 30 4.84 9.79 1.11
C ALA A 30 6.00 10.44 1.89
N ASP A 31 6.80 9.64 2.61
CA ASP A 31 8.00 10.12 3.31
C ASP A 31 9.04 10.66 2.33
N ARG A 32 9.29 9.97 1.20
CA ARG A 32 10.18 10.47 0.14
C ARG A 32 9.68 11.76 -0.49
N VAL A 33 8.38 11.87 -0.79
CA VAL A 33 7.76 13.11 -1.32
C VAL A 33 7.89 14.26 -0.31
N ALA A 34 7.62 14.01 0.97
CA ALA A 34 7.75 15.01 2.03
C ALA A 34 9.19 15.51 2.16
N ARG A 35 10.17 14.59 2.13
CA ARG A 35 11.59 14.93 2.18
C ARG A 35 12.05 15.72 0.96
N ALA A 36 11.69 15.28 -0.26
CA ALA A 36 12.02 16.00 -1.49
C ALA A 36 11.41 17.41 -1.52
N THR A 37 10.20 17.56 -0.98
CA THR A 37 9.54 18.87 -0.83
C THR A 37 10.27 19.77 0.17
N ALA A 38 10.70 19.22 1.32
CA ALA A 38 11.44 19.96 2.33
C ALA A 38 12.83 20.41 1.85
N GLU A 39 13.56 19.53 1.16
CA GLU A 39 14.86 19.83 0.54
C GLU A 39 14.74 20.98 -0.49
N ARG A 40 13.66 21.02 -1.28
CA ARG A 40 13.37 22.12 -2.23
C ARG A 40 13.05 23.45 -1.54
N GLN A 41 12.52 23.41 -0.31
CA GLN A 41 12.20 24.60 0.50
C GLN A 41 13.37 25.05 1.39
N GLY A 42 14.54 24.40 1.31
CA GLY A 42 15.73 24.74 2.07
C GLY A 42 15.74 24.19 3.51
N PHE A 43 14.83 23.28 3.86
CA PHE A 43 14.80 22.60 5.15
C PHE A 43 15.26 21.14 5.01
N THR A 44 16.49 20.85 5.44
CA THR A 44 17.02 19.48 5.44
C THR A 44 16.77 18.83 6.81
N LEU A 45 15.92 17.82 6.86
CA LEU A 45 15.83 16.94 8.03
C LEU A 45 17.12 16.12 8.15
N PRO A 46 17.80 16.07 9.32
CA PRO A 46 18.92 15.17 9.53
C PRO A 46 18.44 13.75 9.23
N GLY A 47 19.07 13.08 8.27
CA GLY A 47 18.66 11.75 7.83
C GLY A 47 18.50 10.82 9.03
N ALA A 48 17.28 10.32 9.23
CA ALA A 48 17.05 9.23 10.17
C ALA A 48 18.01 8.10 9.77
N ALA A 49 18.93 7.78 10.68
CA ALA A 49 20.00 6.84 10.44
C ALA A 49 19.46 5.49 9.94
N ALA A 50 20.01 5.05 8.81
CA ALA A 50 20.34 3.65 8.51
C ALA A 50 19.27 2.60 8.89
N GLY A 51 18.16 2.58 8.18
CA GLY A 51 17.33 1.38 7.99
C GLY A 51 17.51 0.87 6.57
N ALA A 52 17.95 -0.38 6.42
CA ALA A 52 18.37 -1.03 5.17
C ALA A 52 17.50 -0.70 3.94
N GLY A 53 18.10 -0.10 2.91
CA GLY A 53 17.50 0.09 1.58
C GLY A 53 17.62 1.48 0.95
N ALA A 54 18.18 2.47 1.66
CA ALA A 54 18.36 3.83 1.14
C ALA A 54 19.61 3.96 0.24
N ASP A 55 19.59 3.28 -0.90
CA ASP A 55 20.47 3.58 -2.04
C ASP A 55 19.66 4.34 -3.09
N VAL A 56 19.42 5.64 -2.86
CA VAL A 56 19.21 6.61 -3.95
C VAL A 56 19.79 7.95 -3.50
N GLN A 57 21.13 8.03 -3.50
CA GLN A 57 21.87 9.29 -3.41
C GLN A 57 21.84 9.96 -4.80
N GLY A 58 20.73 10.66 -5.09
CA GLY A 58 20.56 11.48 -6.28
C GLY A 58 19.43 12.48 -6.06
N PRO A 59 19.35 13.58 -6.83
CA PRO A 59 18.22 14.51 -6.74
C PRO A 59 16.93 13.72 -6.98
N ILE A 60 16.06 13.66 -5.96
CA ILE A 60 14.77 12.97 -6.03
C ILE A 60 13.87 13.74 -7.00
N ASP A 61 13.42 13.07 -8.06
CA ASP A 61 12.43 13.63 -8.96
C ASP A 61 11.06 13.64 -8.28
N LEU A 62 10.67 14.81 -7.79
CA LEU A 62 9.42 15.02 -7.08
C LEU A 62 8.20 14.71 -7.96
N GLU A 63 8.27 15.00 -9.26
CA GLU A 63 7.14 14.74 -10.16
C GLU A 63 6.91 13.23 -10.31
N ALA A 64 7.98 12.47 -10.52
CA ALA A 64 7.92 11.01 -10.59
C ALA A 64 7.42 10.37 -9.27
N GLU A 65 7.89 10.85 -8.12
CA GLU A 65 7.43 10.33 -6.82
C GLU A 65 5.97 10.68 -6.51
N MET A 66 5.48 11.86 -6.92
CA MET A 66 4.07 12.22 -6.78
C MET A 66 3.16 11.35 -7.67
N VAL A 67 3.59 11.02 -8.90
CA VAL A 67 2.88 10.08 -9.78
C VAL A 67 2.86 8.68 -9.16
N SER A 68 3.99 8.21 -8.63
CA SER A 68 4.10 6.93 -7.92
C SER A 68 3.16 6.87 -6.70
N LEU A 69 3.06 7.96 -5.93
CA LEU A 69 2.14 8.05 -4.80
C LEU A 69 0.67 7.93 -5.22
N ALA A 70 0.30 8.59 -6.31
CA ALA A 70 -1.06 8.57 -6.82
C ALA A 70 -1.45 7.16 -7.34
N ASP A 71 -0.56 6.50 -8.08
CA ASP A 71 -0.77 5.12 -8.57
C ASP A 71 -0.92 4.15 -7.40
N GLU A 72 -0.06 4.25 -6.38
CA GLU A 72 -0.13 3.37 -5.22
C GLU A 72 -1.40 3.60 -4.39
N THR A 73 -1.87 4.86 -4.29
CA THR A 73 -3.16 5.18 -3.64
C THR A 73 -4.33 4.51 -4.36
N LEU A 74 -4.33 4.58 -5.69
CA LEU A 74 -5.38 3.96 -6.51
C LEU A 74 -5.36 2.42 -6.39
N ARG A 75 -4.17 1.80 -6.35
CA ARG A 75 -4.04 0.36 -6.07
C ARG A 75 -4.52 -0.02 -4.68
N PHE A 76 -4.19 0.77 -3.66
CA PHE A 76 -4.67 0.55 -2.29
C PHE A 76 -6.19 0.58 -2.23
N GLU A 77 -6.83 1.61 -2.81
CA GLU A 77 -8.29 1.73 -2.83
C GLU A 77 -8.97 0.59 -3.59
N ALA A 78 -8.41 0.19 -4.74
CA ALA A 78 -8.94 -0.93 -5.52
C ALA A 78 -8.87 -2.24 -4.72
N THR A 79 -7.74 -2.51 -4.06
CA THR A 79 -7.53 -3.70 -3.24
C THR A 79 -8.45 -3.70 -2.02
N ALA A 80 -8.64 -2.55 -1.36
CA ALA A 80 -9.54 -2.40 -0.23
C ALA A 80 -11.00 -2.69 -0.62
N LYS A 81 -11.45 -2.19 -1.77
CA LYS A 81 -12.80 -2.46 -2.30
C LYS A 81 -12.99 -3.95 -2.61
N LEU A 82 -12.00 -4.59 -3.21
CA LEU A 82 -12.08 -6.02 -3.53
C LEU A 82 -12.09 -6.90 -2.27
N LEU A 83 -11.32 -6.52 -1.23
CA LEU A 83 -11.37 -7.16 0.08
C LEU A 83 -12.74 -6.97 0.75
N GLN A 84 -13.32 -5.77 0.67
CA GLN A 84 -14.67 -5.52 1.19
C GLN A 84 -15.73 -6.40 0.51
N GLN A 85 -15.67 -6.54 -0.82
CA GLN A 85 -16.58 -7.37 -1.60
C GLN A 85 -16.46 -8.85 -1.22
N THR A 86 -15.23 -9.38 -1.15
CA THR A 86 -15.00 -10.78 -0.74
C THR A 86 -15.53 -11.09 0.66
N TYR A 87 -15.37 -10.19 1.63
CA TYR A 87 -15.99 -10.35 2.96
C TYR A 87 -17.52 -10.28 2.91
N ALA A 88 -18.10 -9.41 2.07
CA ALA A 88 -19.55 -9.31 1.91
C ALA A 88 -20.15 -10.62 1.37
N GLU A 89 -19.53 -11.19 0.33
CA GLU A 89 -19.99 -12.46 -0.24
C GLU A 89 -19.79 -13.66 0.71
N LEU A 90 -18.70 -13.66 1.48
CA LEU A 90 -18.48 -14.66 2.54
C LEU A 90 -19.62 -14.60 3.56
N ARG A 91 -19.96 -13.40 4.03
CA ARG A 91 -21.06 -13.18 4.99
C ARG A 91 -22.40 -13.64 4.42
N GLU A 92 -22.70 -13.34 3.17
CA GLU A 92 -23.94 -13.76 2.52
C GLU A 92 -24.02 -15.30 2.40
N SER A 93 -22.93 -15.95 1.97
CA SER A 93 -22.88 -17.41 1.84
C SER A 93 -22.99 -18.17 3.17
N LEU A 94 -22.64 -17.53 4.29
CA LEU A 94 -22.82 -18.08 5.64
C LEU A 94 -24.25 -17.90 6.15
N LYS A 95 -24.99 -16.89 5.66
CA LYS A 95 -26.35 -16.59 6.09
C LYS A 95 -27.40 -17.42 5.35
N ASP A 96 -27.10 -17.85 4.14
CA ASP A 96 -27.95 -18.73 3.31
C ASP A 96 -27.88 -20.22 3.71
N LYS A 97 -27.13 -20.56 4.76
CA LYS A 97 -27.06 -21.90 5.36
C LYS A 97 -27.73 -21.95 6.72
#